data_AF-A0A932CRS0-F1
#
_entry.id   AF-A0A932CRS0-F1
#
_cell.length_a   1.000
_cell.length_b   1.000
_cell.length_c   1.000
_cell.angle_alpha   90.00
_cell.angle_beta   90.00
_cell.angle_gamma   90.00
#
_symmetry.space_group_name_H-M   'P 1'
#
loop_
_entity.id
_entity.type
_entity.pdbx_description
1 polymer ?
#
loop_
_entity_poly.entity_id
_entity_poly.type
_entity_poly.pdbx_seq_one_letter_code
_entity_poly.pdbx_strand_id
1 'polypeptide(L)'
;MVKTQVQLPDHLYREGKRIAAEYEMSFADVVRRGLERVIPSFPPRHPTDEPWVMPELDLGLARDPFADPDWRANLHAETTIAATRRRAGRRSKAGRAR
;
A
#
# COMPACT_ATOMS: atom_id res chain seq x y z
N MET A 1 29.41 26.96 6.82
CA MET A 1 29.29 25.57 6.34
C MET A 1 29.70 24.64 7.47
N VAL A 2 28.98 23.53 7.67
CA VAL A 2 29.31 22.53 8.70
C VAL A 2 30.10 21.40 8.05
N LYS A 3 31.25 21.04 8.61
CA LYS A 3 32.05 19.90 8.12
C LYS A 3 31.34 18.61 8.49
N THR A 4 31.05 17.79 7.49
CA THR A 4 30.34 16.52 7.65
C THR A 4 31.11 15.41 6.94
N GLN A 5 31.15 14.22 7.53
CA GLN A 5 31.61 13.00 6.87
C GLN A 5 30.41 12.10 6.61
N VAL A 6 30.26 11.66 5.36
CA VAL A 6 29.20 10.74 4.92
C VAL A 6 29.83 9.58 4.16
N GLN A 7 29.23 8.40 4.23
CA GLN A 7 29.65 7.24 3.43
C GLN A 7 28.87 7.22 2.12
N LEU A 8 29.56 6.89 1.02
CA LEU A 8 28.97 6.79 -0.31
C LEU A 8 29.41 5.45 -0.93
N PRO A 9 28.52 4.74 -1.65
CA PRO A 9 28.92 3.59 -2.43
C PRO A 9 30.02 3.97 -3.45
N ASP A 10 30.98 3.07 -3.66
CA ASP A 10 32.15 3.32 -4.52
C ASP A 10 31.77 3.83 -5.92
N HIS A 11 30.78 3.21 -6.55
CA HIS A 11 30.32 3.60 -7.89
C HIS A 11 29.77 5.04 -7.91
N LEU A 12 29.04 5.42 -6.85
CA LEU A 12 28.46 6.77 -6.72
C LEU A 12 29.55 7.81 -6.47
N TYR A 13 30.52 7.48 -5.62
CA TYR A 13 31.68 8.34 -5.37
C TYR A 13 32.48 8.61 -6.67
N ARG A 14 32.79 7.55 -7.43
CA ARG A 14 33.52 7.66 -8.70
C ARG A 14 32.80 8.56 -9.70
N GLU A 15 31.49 8.35 -9.85
CA GLU A 15 30.69 9.14 -10.78
C GLU A 15 30.58 10.62 -10.37
N GLY A 16 30.39 10.88 -9.07
CA GLY A 16 30.42 12.25 -8.56
C GLY A 16 31.79 12.92 -8.74
N LYS A 17 32.89 12.17 -8.61
CA LYS A 17 34.26 12.67 -8.87
C LYS A 17 34.50 12.97 -10.35
N ARG A 18 33.94 12.16 -11.27
CA ARG A 18 33.95 12.44 -12.71
C ARG A 18 33.27 13.77 -13.03
N ILE A 19 32.03 13.97 -12.53
CA ILE A 19 31.28 15.23 -12.71
C ILE A 19 32.05 16.42 -12.15
N ALA A 20 32.63 16.29 -10.95
CA ALA A 20 33.43 17.34 -10.34
C ALA A 20 34.61 17.76 -11.24
N ALA A 21 35.29 16.78 -11.86
CA ALA A 21 36.41 17.05 -12.76
C ALA A 21 35.96 17.69 -14.09
N GLU A 22 34.92 17.17 -14.73
CA GLU A 22 34.44 17.65 -16.04
C GLU A 22 33.87 19.07 -16.00
N TYR A 23 33.24 19.45 -14.88
CA TYR A 23 32.62 20.76 -14.70
C TYR A 23 33.45 21.70 -13.83
N GLU A 24 34.73 21.38 -13.62
CA GLU A 24 35.70 22.21 -12.87
C GLU A 24 35.19 22.69 -11.51
N MET A 25 34.53 21.79 -10.77
CA MET A 25 33.95 22.10 -9.46
C MET A 25 34.42 21.15 -8.37
N SER A 26 34.27 21.57 -7.12
CA SER A 26 34.60 20.70 -6.00
C SER A 26 33.62 19.52 -5.89
N PHE A 27 34.08 18.37 -5.39
CA PHE A 27 33.18 17.26 -5.07
C PHE A 27 32.12 17.67 -4.03
N ALA A 28 32.47 18.58 -3.11
CA ALA A 28 31.54 19.13 -2.13
C ALA A 28 30.42 19.95 -2.80
N ASP A 29 30.70 20.67 -3.89
CA ASP A 29 29.68 21.38 -4.66
C ASP A 29 28.74 20.42 -5.39
N VAL A 30 29.25 19.32 -5.94
CA VAL A 30 28.41 18.27 -6.54
C VAL A 30 27.44 17.72 -5.51
N VAL A 31 27.94 17.38 -4.31
CA VAL A 31 27.11 16.88 -3.20
C VAL A 31 26.09 17.93 -2.75
N ARG A 32 26.50 19.18 -2.57
CA ARG A 32 25.61 20.29 -2.17
C ARG A 32 24.48 20.48 -3.18
N ARG A 33 24.80 20.59 -4.47
CA ARG A 33 23.80 20.74 -5.54
C ARG A 33 22.85 19.54 -5.60
N GLY A 34 23.37 18.34 -5.38
CA GLY A 34 22.57 17.12 -5.25
C GLY A 34 21.56 17.22 -4.12
N LEU A 35 22.00 17.63 -2.92
CA LEU A 35 21.13 17.82 -1.76
C LEU A 35 20.10 18.93 -1.99
N GLU A 36 20.52 20.07 -2.53
CA GLU A 36 19.63 21.20 -2.87
C GLU A 36 18.54 20.79 -3.86
N ARG A 37 18.84 19.88 -4.78
CA ARG A 37 17.85 19.33 -5.72
C ARG A 37 16.91 18.31 -5.08
N VAL A 38 17.40 17.53 -4.12
CA VAL A 38 16.63 16.48 -3.45
C VAL A 38 15.69 17.05 -2.39
N ILE A 39 16.13 18.03 -1.59
CA ILE A 39 15.36 18.57 -0.45
C ILE A 39 13.92 19.00 -0.82
N PRO A 40 13.67 19.72 -1.94
CA PRO A 40 12.30 20.10 -2.33
C PRO A 40 11.36 18.91 -2.58
N SER A 41 11.89 17.73 -2.91
CA SER A 41 11.09 16.50 -3.08
C SER A 41 10.64 15.89 -1.75
N PHE A 42 11.19 16.34 -0.63
CA PHE A 42 10.88 15.87 0.71
C PHE A 42 10.42 17.06 1.57
N PRO A 43 9.18 17.55 1.38
CA PRO A 43 8.66 18.63 2.21
C PRO A 43 8.70 18.22 3.69
N PRO A 44 8.90 19.19 4.62
CA PRO A 44 8.86 18.91 6.05
C PRO A 44 7.59 18.14 6.39
N ARG A 45 7.76 16.92 6.91
CA ARG A 45 6.64 16.21 7.52
C ARG A 45 6.33 16.96 8.80
N HIS A 46 5.09 17.41 8.96
CA HIS A 46 4.65 17.85 10.27
C HIS A 46 4.88 16.69 11.23
N PRO A 47 5.63 16.88 12.33
CA PRO A 47 5.62 15.92 13.40
C PRO A 47 4.16 15.87 13.87
N THR A 48 3.45 14.84 13.44
CA THR A 48 2.17 14.50 14.04
C THR A 48 2.55 13.84 15.36
N ASP A 49 2.39 14.57 16.46
CA ASP A 49 2.48 13.99 17.81
C ASP A 49 1.39 12.92 18.02
N GLU A 50 0.35 12.94 17.18
CA GLU A 50 -0.66 11.90 17.16
C GLU A 50 -0.10 10.61 16.53
N PRO A 51 -0.26 9.46 17.19
CA PRO A 51 0.03 8.18 16.57
C PRO A 51 -0.82 8.05 15.30
N TRP A 52 -0.23 7.49 14.25
CA TRP A 52 -1.01 7.13 13.07
C TRP A 52 -2.15 6.19 13.48
N VAL A 53 -3.39 6.63 13.26
CA VAL A 53 -4.60 5.82 13.45
C VAL A 53 -5.09 5.38 12.08
N MET A 54 -5.49 4.12 11.96
CA MET A 54 -6.15 3.63 10.76
C MET A 54 -7.41 4.46 10.52
N PRO A 55 -7.58 5.09 9.34
CA PRO A 55 -8.82 5.79 9.04
C PRO A 55 -9.98 4.80 9.04
N GLU A 56 -11.02 5.09 9.82
CA GLU A 56 -12.26 4.33 9.75
C GLU A 56 -12.97 4.66 8.44
N LEU A 57 -13.27 3.63 7.66
CA LEU A 57 -14.03 3.75 6.43
C LEU A 57 -15.47 3.34 6.70
N ASP A 58 -16.40 4.31 6.66
CA ASP A 58 -17.82 4.00 6.67
C ASP A 58 -18.20 3.37 5.32
N LEU A 59 -18.46 2.07 5.35
CA LEU A 59 -18.87 1.28 4.19
C LEU A 59 -20.37 1.43 3.86
N GLY A 60 -21.12 2.23 4.63
CA GLY A 60 -22.57 2.40 4.47
C GLY A 60 -23.36 1.11 4.76
N LEU A 61 -22.77 0.20 5.54
CA LEU A 61 -23.40 -1.07 5.86
C LEU A 61 -24.49 -0.85 6.90
N ALA A 62 -25.73 -1.21 6.56
CA ALA A 62 -26.88 -1.11 7.46
C ALA A 62 -26.78 -2.02 8.70
N ARG A 63 -25.91 -3.04 8.66
CA ARG A 63 -25.62 -3.96 9.76
C ARG A 63 -24.18 -4.46 9.64
N ASP A 64 -23.54 -4.69 10.78
CA ASP A 64 -22.24 -5.36 10.81
C ASP A 64 -22.41 -6.84 10.36
N PRO A 65 -21.82 -7.25 9.23
CA PRO A 65 -21.92 -8.62 8.74
C PRO A 65 -21.20 -9.64 9.63
N PHE A 66 -20.36 -9.19 10.56
CA PHE A 66 -19.58 -10.02 11.48
C PHE A 66 -20.08 -9.98 12.93
N ALA A 67 -21.20 -9.29 13.20
CA ALA A 67 -21.76 -9.17 14.55
C ALA A 67 -22.21 -10.51 15.16
N ASP A 68 -22.57 -11.47 14.31
CA ASP A 68 -22.92 -12.82 14.71
C ASP A 68 -21.64 -13.68 14.85
N PRO A 69 -21.32 -14.24 16.03
CA PRO A 69 -20.18 -15.15 16.19
C PRO A 69 -20.17 -16.32 15.20
N ASP A 70 -21.36 -16.75 14.77
CA ASP A 70 -21.57 -17.86 13.83
C ASP A 70 -21.75 -17.38 12.38
N TRP A 71 -21.40 -16.12 12.05
CA TRP A 71 -21.58 -15.53 10.71
C TRP A 71 -21.01 -16.40 9.58
N ARG A 72 -19.87 -17.09 9.83
CA ARG A 72 -19.25 -18.01 8.87
C ARG A 72 -20.13 -19.22 8.59
N ALA A 73 -20.69 -19.82 9.64
CA ALA A 73 -21.58 -20.97 9.52
C ALA A 73 -22.85 -20.58 8.75
N ASN A 74 -23.40 -19.39 9.04
CA ASN A 74 -24.60 -18.87 8.38
C ASN A 74 -24.37 -18.57 6.89
N LEU A 75 -23.22 -17.98 6.53
CA LEU A 75 -22.85 -17.76 5.11
C LEU A 75 -22.81 -19.08 4.32
N HIS A 76 -22.21 -20.12 4.90
CA HIS A 76 -22.10 -21.43 4.24
C HIS A 76 -23.41 -22.24 4.25
N ALA A 77 -24.25 -22.06 5.28
CA ALA A 77 -25.58 -22.67 5.36
C ALA A 77 -26.53 -22.10 4.29
N GLU A 78 -26.54 -20.77 4.11
CA GLU A 78 -27.35 -20.11 3.07
C GLU A 78 -26.92 -20.55 1.66
N THR A 79 -25.62 -20.67 1.42
CA THR A 79 -25.07 -21.14 0.13
C THR A 79 -25.51 -22.58 -0.17
N THR A 80 -25.55 -23.43 0.85
CA THR A 80 -25.95 -24.84 0.72
C THR A 80 -27.46 -24.98 0.47
N ILE A 81 -28.30 -24.22 1.16
CA ILE A 81 -29.75 -24.21 0.97
C ILE A 81 -30.12 -23.70 -0.44
N ALA A 82 -29.44 -22.64 -0.92
CA ALA A 82 -29.65 -22.11 -2.28
C ALA A 82 -29.23 -23.11 -3.37
N ALA A 83 -28.09 -23.80 -3.20
CA ALA A 83 -27.65 -24.86 -4.10
C ALA A 83 -28.61 -26.07 -4.12
N THR A 84 -29.18 -26.41 -2.96
CA THR A 84 -30.12 -27.54 -2.80
C THR A 84 -31.47 -27.23 -3.44
N ARG A 85 -31.99 -26.00 -3.29
CA ARG A 85 -33.21 -25.53 -3.99
C ARG A 85 -33.06 -25.51 -5.51
N ARG A 86 -31.91 -25.10 -6.05
CA ARG A 86 -31.63 -25.17 -7.51
C ARG A 86 -31.62 -26.60 -8.04
N ARG A 87 -31.09 -27.56 -7.27
CA ARG A 87 -31.12 -28.99 -7.63
C ARG A 87 -32.53 -29.61 -7.55
N ALA A 88 -33.30 -29.26 -6.52
CA ALA A 88 -34.68 -29.73 -6.35
C ALA A 88 -35.62 -29.23 -7.47
N GLY A 89 -35.51 -27.95 -7.87
CA GLY A 89 -36.28 -27.39 -8.98
C GLY A 89 -35.92 -27.97 -10.36
N ARG A 90 -34.69 -28.46 -10.54
CA ARG A 90 -34.26 -29.13 -11.78
C ARG A 90 -34.78 -30.57 -11.88
N ARG A 91 -34.97 -31.27 -10.74
CA ARG A 91 -35.54 -32.63 -10.70
C ARG A 91 -37.06 -32.66 -10.94
N SER A 92 -37.82 -31.66 -10.48
CA SER A 92 -39.29 -31.67 -10.69
C SER A 92 -39.70 -31.44 -12.15
N LYS A 93 -38.89 -30.75 -12.96
CA LYS A 93 -39.13 -30.61 -14.41
C LYS A 93 -38.87 -31.89 -15.22
N ALA A 94 -38.16 -32.89 -14.67
CA ALA A 94 -37.85 -34.14 -15.37
C ALA A 94 -38.87 -35.27 -15.13
N GLY A 95 -39.81 -35.10 -14.18
CA GLY A 95 -40.79 -36.12 -13.80
C GLY A 95 -42.21 -35.91 -14.32
N ARG A 96 -42.48 -34.83 -15.05
CA ARG A 96 -43.83 -34.47 -15.54
C ARG A 96 -43.91 -34.57 -17.07
N ALA A 97 -43.58 -35.75 -17.58
CA ALA A 97 -43.81 -36.12 -18.98
C ALA A 97 -43.98 -37.64 -19.04
N ARG A 98 -45.19 -38.12 -18.73
CA ARG A 98 -45.80 -39.38 -19.20
C ARG A 98 -47.29 -39.26 -18.98
#